data_AF-A0A2E7WUG5-F1
#
_entry.id   AF-A0A2E7WUG5-F1
#
_cell.length_a   1.000
_cell.length_b   1.000
_cell.length_c   1.000
_cell.angle_alpha   90.00
_cell.angle_beta   90.00
_cell.angle_gamma   90.00
#
_symmetry.space_group_name_H-M   'P 1'
#
loop_
_entity.id
_entity.type
_entity.pdbx_description
1 polymer ?
#
loop_
_entity_poly.entity_id
_entity_poly.type
_entity_poly.pdbx_seq_one_letter_code
_entity_poly.pdbx_strand_id
1 'polypeptide(L)'
;MTAVSGSTQVSTSGVSATVTQVSGGTGYTSVPTVTFSAPELSNGTTATGIAAIGGTAGVASIAATEAGSGYSQATTTATVTAPDLAGGVQATATVTLGSDNATAGYVVTEAGSGYTTAPGVTVVDTDTDSPGVGAVATASLTDTSALGLVTHIIVEEAGSGYESAPTISITGGGGSGASFTAALANTVTIAGTGIRLSLSGHQTAGGQIKLAYSVASGDTCEAKRGSITLNKSG
;
A
#
# COMPACT_ATOMS: atom_id res chain seq x y z
N MET A 1 -18.29 38.67 29.78
CA MET A 1 -17.62 37.96 28.68
C MET A 1 -16.69 36.94 29.32
N THR A 2 -17.17 35.71 29.53
CA THR A 2 -16.42 34.67 30.23
C THR A 2 -15.37 34.13 29.26
N ALA A 3 -14.10 34.41 29.51
CA ALA A 3 -13.02 33.87 28.69
C ALA A 3 -12.97 32.36 28.94
N VAL A 4 -13.40 31.57 27.95
CA VAL A 4 -13.14 30.13 27.91
C VAL A 4 -11.66 29.97 27.58
N SER A 5 -10.85 29.68 28.59
CA SER A 5 -9.48 29.18 28.40
C SER A 5 -9.58 27.77 27.84
N GLY A 6 -9.80 27.64 26.53
CA GLY A 6 -9.60 26.38 25.83
C GLY A 6 -8.12 26.01 25.91
N SER A 7 -7.81 24.86 26.51
CA SER A 7 -6.45 24.31 26.50
C SER A 7 -5.94 24.29 25.06
N THR A 8 -4.79 24.92 24.81
CA THR A 8 -4.11 24.84 23.52
C THR A 8 -3.63 23.40 23.36
N GLN A 9 -4.32 22.61 22.53
CA GLN A 9 -3.83 21.29 22.19
C GLN A 9 -2.53 21.45 21.39
N VAL A 10 -1.41 21.25 22.06
CA VAL A 10 -0.22 20.73 21.39
C VAL A 10 -0.62 19.31 20.98
N SER A 11 -0.89 19.09 19.68
CA SER A 11 -1.11 17.74 19.18
C SER A 11 0.16 16.95 19.48
N THR A 12 0.03 15.87 20.24
CA THR A 12 1.13 14.92 20.42
C THR A 12 1.48 14.29 19.07
N SER A 13 2.68 13.70 18.97
CA SER A 13 3.18 13.11 17.73
C SER A 13 2.14 12.15 17.09
N GLY A 14 1.93 12.29 15.80
CA GLY A 14 1.28 11.28 14.97
C GLY A 14 2.26 10.18 14.55
N VAL A 15 1.77 9.21 13.80
CA VAL A 15 2.60 8.20 13.12
C VAL A 15 3.46 8.88 12.05
N SER A 16 4.72 8.44 11.93
CA SER A 16 5.60 8.87 10.85
C SER A 16 4.99 8.56 9.49
N ALA A 17 5.15 9.47 8.52
CA ALA A 17 4.66 9.27 7.16
C ALA A 17 5.21 8.01 6.48
N THR A 18 6.36 7.52 6.95
CA THR A 18 6.95 6.25 6.53
C THR A 18 6.87 5.22 7.65
N VAL A 19 6.32 4.06 7.35
CA VAL A 19 6.45 2.86 8.18
C VAL A 19 7.56 1.95 7.65
N THR A 20 8.16 1.16 8.52
CA THR A 20 9.25 0.25 8.12
C THR A 20 8.68 -1.12 7.79
N GLN A 21 8.96 -1.62 6.59
CA GLN A 21 8.63 -2.99 6.20
C GLN A 21 9.56 -3.97 6.91
N VAL A 22 8.97 -4.94 7.61
CA VAL A 22 9.70 -6.08 8.19
C VAL A 22 9.62 -7.27 7.24
N SER A 23 8.42 -7.52 6.70
CA SER A 23 8.16 -8.55 5.69
C SER A 23 7.00 -8.11 4.80
N GLY A 24 7.11 -8.33 3.50
CA GLY A 24 6.00 -8.07 2.57
C GLY A 24 4.93 -9.14 2.54
N GLY A 25 5.18 -10.29 3.18
CA GLY A 25 4.32 -11.47 3.06
C GLY A 25 4.27 -12.00 1.63
N THR A 26 3.30 -12.84 1.32
CA THR A 26 3.09 -13.39 -0.04
C THR A 26 1.62 -13.68 -0.29
N GLY A 27 1.22 -13.76 -1.57
CA GLY A 27 -0.10 -14.26 -1.98
C GLY A 27 -1.23 -13.26 -1.82
N TYR A 28 -0.93 -11.96 -1.67
CA TYR A 28 -1.95 -10.92 -1.67
C TYR A 28 -2.50 -10.72 -3.09
N THR A 29 -3.76 -11.09 -3.31
CA THR A 29 -4.46 -11.01 -4.61
C THR A 29 -5.41 -9.80 -4.71
N SER A 30 -5.69 -9.15 -3.59
CA SER A 30 -6.36 -7.85 -3.54
C SER A 30 -5.77 -7.02 -2.42
N VAL A 31 -5.88 -5.69 -2.51
CA VAL A 31 -5.28 -4.77 -1.53
C VAL A 31 -5.78 -5.10 -0.12
N PRO A 32 -4.91 -5.47 0.83
CA PRO A 32 -5.34 -5.78 2.18
C PRO A 32 -5.71 -4.51 2.95
N THR A 33 -6.51 -4.68 4.01
CA THR A 33 -6.83 -3.62 4.95
C THR A 33 -5.68 -3.42 5.92
N VAL A 34 -5.30 -2.16 6.15
CA VAL A 34 -4.29 -1.76 7.12
C VAL A 34 -4.99 -1.06 8.28
N THR A 35 -4.70 -1.46 9.52
CA THR A 35 -5.17 -0.76 10.71
C THR A 35 -4.02 -0.45 11.66
N PHE A 36 -4.11 0.70 12.31
CA PHE A 36 -3.22 1.12 13.37
C PHE A 36 -3.94 0.98 14.71
N SER A 37 -3.22 0.61 15.78
CA SER A 37 -3.80 0.62 17.12
C SER A 37 -4.25 2.02 17.53
N ALA A 38 -5.24 2.09 18.42
CA ALA A 38 -5.72 3.34 18.97
C ALA A 38 -4.60 4.09 19.73
N PRO A 39 -4.61 5.44 19.71
CA PRO A 39 -3.68 6.25 20.50
C PRO A 39 -3.95 6.12 22.01
N GLU A 40 -2.92 6.40 22.82
CA GLU A 40 -3.01 6.35 24.29
C GLU A 40 -3.86 7.49 24.87
N LEU A 41 -3.86 8.66 24.23
CA LEU A 41 -4.71 9.78 24.65
C LEU A 41 -6.15 9.57 24.19
N SER A 42 -7.10 9.70 25.13
CA SER A 42 -8.55 9.50 24.93
C SER A 42 -9.21 10.40 23.86
N ASN A 43 -8.52 11.47 23.47
CA ASN A 43 -8.95 12.45 22.48
C ASN A 43 -7.98 12.50 21.28
N GLY A 44 -7.13 11.48 21.15
CA GLY A 44 -6.32 11.23 19.97
C GLY A 44 -7.15 10.73 18.80
N THR A 45 -6.59 10.86 17.61
CA THR A 45 -7.18 10.34 16.37
C THR A 45 -6.32 9.19 15.86
N THR A 46 -6.93 8.03 15.57
CA THR A 46 -6.22 6.87 15.03
C THR A 46 -5.67 7.18 13.65
N ALA A 47 -4.42 6.77 13.39
CA ALA A 47 -3.81 6.88 12.07
C ALA A 47 -4.52 5.98 11.04
N THR A 48 -4.51 6.39 9.77
CA THR A 48 -5.03 5.60 8.65
C THR A 48 -3.97 5.40 7.59
N GLY A 49 -4.11 4.34 6.81
CA GLY A 49 -3.22 4.09 5.69
C GLY A 49 -3.74 2.98 4.79
N ILE A 50 -3.13 2.90 3.61
CA ILE A 50 -3.44 1.90 2.60
C ILE A 50 -2.19 1.10 2.26
N ALA A 51 -2.38 -0.20 2.03
CA ALA A 51 -1.32 -1.08 1.54
C ALA A 51 -1.17 -0.93 0.03
N ALA A 52 0.06 -1.08 -0.44
CA ALA A 52 0.34 -1.21 -1.86
C ALA A 52 0.92 -2.60 -2.15
N ILE A 53 0.33 -3.29 -3.12
CA ILE A 53 0.79 -4.59 -3.56
C ILE A 53 1.78 -4.42 -4.70
N GLY A 54 2.91 -5.12 -4.61
CA GLY A 54 3.88 -5.28 -5.69
C GLY A 54 4.29 -6.75 -5.82
N GLY A 55 5.29 -7.02 -6.66
CA GLY A 55 5.56 -8.38 -7.11
C GLY A 55 4.38 -8.90 -7.92
N THR A 56 4.22 -8.38 -9.14
CA THR A 56 3.19 -8.85 -10.08
C THR A 56 3.87 -9.48 -11.28
N ALA A 57 3.20 -10.41 -11.94
CA ALA A 57 3.68 -11.02 -13.17
C ALA A 57 2.82 -10.61 -14.36
N GLY A 58 3.39 -10.81 -15.55
CA GLY A 58 2.64 -10.95 -16.79
C GLY A 58 2.49 -12.42 -17.16
N VAL A 59 1.66 -12.69 -18.16
CA VAL A 59 1.51 -14.00 -18.77
C VAL A 59 2.76 -14.32 -19.59
N ALA A 60 3.45 -15.40 -19.22
CA ALA A 60 4.63 -15.90 -19.92
C ALA A 60 4.27 -16.71 -21.16
N SER A 61 3.29 -17.59 -21.02
CA SER A 61 2.91 -18.54 -22.05
C SER A 61 1.48 -19.01 -21.86
N ILE A 62 0.85 -19.42 -22.95
CA ILE A 62 -0.43 -20.10 -22.95
C ILE A 62 -0.24 -21.44 -23.65
N ALA A 63 -0.75 -22.51 -23.04
CA ALA A 63 -0.70 -23.86 -23.57
C ALA A 63 -2.11 -24.39 -23.82
N ALA A 64 -2.29 -25.11 -24.93
CA ALA A 64 -3.49 -25.92 -25.16
C ALA A 64 -3.48 -27.11 -24.20
N THR A 65 -4.55 -27.26 -23.44
CA THR A 65 -4.84 -28.48 -22.68
C THR A 65 -5.72 -29.41 -23.51
N GLU A 66 -6.68 -28.85 -24.25
CA GLU A 66 -7.47 -29.54 -25.26
C GLU A 66 -7.49 -28.68 -26.52
N ALA A 67 -7.19 -29.28 -27.67
CA ALA A 67 -7.06 -28.54 -28.93
C ALA A 67 -8.43 -28.14 -29.53
N GLY A 68 -9.50 -28.86 -29.16
CA GLY A 68 -10.81 -28.73 -29.77
C GLY A 68 -10.81 -29.01 -31.28
N SER A 69 -11.88 -28.59 -31.97
CA SER A 69 -12.04 -28.81 -33.42
C SER A 69 -13.01 -27.82 -34.04
N GLY A 70 -12.90 -27.62 -35.35
CA GLY A 70 -13.86 -26.83 -36.14
C GLY A 70 -13.63 -25.33 -36.12
N TYR A 71 -12.49 -24.87 -35.60
CA TYR A 71 -12.17 -23.45 -35.51
C TYR A 71 -11.78 -22.85 -36.86
N SER A 72 -12.09 -21.57 -37.08
CA SER A 72 -11.59 -20.79 -38.22
C SER A 72 -10.62 -19.71 -37.79
N GLN A 73 -9.49 -19.59 -38.48
CA GLN A 73 -8.41 -18.67 -38.08
C GLN A 73 -8.86 -17.20 -38.11
N ALA A 74 -9.85 -16.86 -38.95
CA ALA A 74 -10.37 -15.50 -39.09
C ALA A 74 -11.32 -15.08 -37.95
N THR A 75 -11.94 -16.05 -37.26
CA THR A 75 -12.99 -15.81 -36.25
C THR A 75 -12.60 -16.30 -34.85
N THR A 76 -11.47 -17.00 -34.72
CA THR A 76 -10.99 -17.55 -33.45
C THR A 76 -10.03 -16.60 -32.75
N THR A 77 -10.33 -16.29 -31.48
CA THR A 77 -9.49 -15.46 -30.61
C THR A 77 -9.28 -16.12 -29.24
N ALA A 78 -8.22 -15.73 -28.55
CA ALA A 78 -7.99 -16.10 -27.15
C ALA A 78 -8.20 -14.88 -26.26
N THR A 79 -9.13 -15.00 -25.31
CA THR A 79 -9.37 -13.97 -24.30
C THR A 79 -8.78 -14.42 -22.98
N VAL A 80 -7.88 -13.62 -22.42
CA VAL A 80 -7.30 -13.84 -21.09
C VAL A 80 -8.13 -13.09 -20.05
N THR A 81 -8.42 -13.68 -18.89
CA THR A 81 -9.18 -12.99 -17.84
C THR A 81 -8.45 -11.74 -17.33
N ALA A 82 -9.20 -10.81 -16.74
CA ALA A 82 -8.64 -9.60 -16.14
C ALA A 82 -7.61 -9.95 -15.04
N PRO A 83 -6.62 -9.08 -14.79
CA PRO A 83 -5.67 -9.24 -13.69
C PRO A 83 -6.34 -9.13 -12.32
N ASP A 84 -5.71 -9.71 -11.31
CA ASP A 84 -6.22 -9.72 -9.93
C ASP A 84 -6.22 -8.30 -9.33
N LEU A 85 -5.18 -7.52 -9.62
CA LEU A 85 -5.01 -6.17 -9.09
C LEU A 85 -5.73 -5.13 -9.94
N ALA A 86 -6.52 -4.30 -9.27
CA ALA A 86 -7.13 -3.12 -9.88
C ALA A 86 -6.06 -2.20 -10.49
N GLY A 87 -6.29 -1.77 -11.74
CA GLY A 87 -5.31 -0.99 -12.52
C GLY A 87 -4.23 -1.82 -13.22
N GLY A 88 -4.23 -3.14 -13.07
CA GLY A 88 -3.41 -4.03 -13.89
C GLY A 88 -3.78 -3.98 -15.37
N VAL A 89 -2.83 -4.32 -16.23
CA VAL A 89 -3.03 -4.38 -17.69
C VAL A 89 -3.37 -5.81 -18.09
N GLN A 90 -4.51 -6.00 -18.74
CA GLN A 90 -4.91 -7.32 -19.24
C GLN A 90 -3.94 -7.82 -20.32
N ALA A 91 -3.52 -9.07 -20.21
CA ALA A 91 -2.72 -9.74 -21.22
C ALA A 91 -3.55 -10.00 -22.48
N THR A 92 -2.90 -9.97 -23.65
CA THR A 92 -3.53 -10.29 -24.93
C THR A 92 -2.80 -11.44 -25.60
N ALA A 93 -3.55 -12.27 -26.34
CA ALA A 93 -3.00 -13.39 -27.07
C ALA A 93 -3.79 -13.70 -28.34
N THR A 94 -3.12 -14.36 -29.29
CA THR A 94 -3.73 -14.89 -30.51
C THR A 94 -3.64 -16.41 -30.52
N VAL A 95 -4.57 -17.06 -31.24
CA VAL A 95 -4.60 -18.51 -31.42
C VAL A 95 -4.02 -18.84 -32.79
N THR A 96 -3.14 -19.84 -32.83
CA THR A 96 -2.65 -20.44 -34.07
C THR A 96 -3.36 -21.78 -34.27
N LEU A 97 -3.98 -21.97 -35.44
CA LEU A 97 -4.65 -23.23 -35.77
C LEU A 97 -3.76 -24.18 -36.56
N GLY A 98 -3.99 -25.49 -36.38
CA GLY A 98 -3.42 -26.56 -37.19
C GLY A 98 -4.14 -26.72 -38.53
N SER A 99 -3.59 -27.58 -39.40
CA SER A 99 -4.20 -27.91 -40.69
C SER A 99 -5.54 -28.66 -40.59
N ASP A 100 -5.87 -29.13 -39.40
CA ASP A 100 -7.10 -29.83 -39.01
C ASP A 100 -8.13 -28.90 -38.33
N ASN A 101 -7.90 -27.58 -38.33
CA ASN A 101 -8.77 -26.59 -37.69
C ASN A 101 -8.89 -26.77 -36.16
N ALA A 102 -7.92 -27.43 -35.52
CA ALA A 102 -7.76 -27.49 -34.07
C ALA A 102 -6.76 -26.42 -33.59
N THR A 103 -6.78 -26.05 -32.30
CA THR A 103 -5.80 -25.11 -31.76
C THR A 103 -4.43 -25.80 -31.67
N ALA A 104 -3.44 -25.24 -32.37
CA ALA A 104 -2.07 -25.76 -32.41
C ALA A 104 -1.12 -24.99 -31.48
N GLY A 105 -1.45 -23.74 -31.15
CA GLY A 105 -0.64 -22.93 -30.24
C GLY A 105 -1.27 -21.58 -29.93
N TYR A 106 -0.62 -20.86 -29.02
CA TYR A 106 -1.02 -19.52 -28.60
C TYR A 106 0.21 -18.61 -28.61
N VAL A 107 0.03 -17.40 -29.11
CA VAL A 107 1.06 -16.36 -29.07
C VAL A 107 0.58 -15.27 -28.15
N VAL A 108 1.26 -15.08 -27.03
CA VAL A 108 1.04 -13.94 -26.13
C VAL A 108 1.55 -12.69 -26.86
N THR A 109 0.65 -11.78 -27.21
CA THR A 109 0.97 -10.54 -27.90
C THR A 109 1.37 -9.44 -26.94
N GLU A 110 0.71 -9.37 -25.78
CA GLU A 110 1.10 -8.51 -24.66
C GLU A 110 0.98 -9.30 -23.37
N ALA A 111 2.05 -9.36 -22.58
CA ALA A 111 2.07 -10.15 -21.34
C ALA A 111 1.15 -9.58 -20.25
N GLY A 112 0.80 -8.29 -20.32
CA GLY A 112 0.02 -7.62 -19.28
C GLY A 112 0.79 -7.46 -17.96
N SER A 113 0.07 -7.06 -16.92
CA SER A 113 0.61 -6.85 -15.57
C SER A 113 -0.50 -6.91 -14.51
N GLY A 114 -0.13 -7.07 -13.23
CA GLY A 114 -1.10 -7.12 -12.13
C GLY A 114 -1.64 -8.53 -11.85
N TYR A 115 -1.08 -9.56 -12.48
CA TYR A 115 -1.39 -10.95 -12.17
C TYR A 115 -0.57 -11.42 -10.97
N THR A 116 -1.29 -11.89 -9.95
CA THR A 116 -0.78 -12.54 -8.73
C THR A 116 -1.12 -14.03 -8.73
N THR A 117 -2.11 -14.43 -9.53
CA THR A 117 -2.48 -15.80 -9.85
C THR A 117 -2.57 -15.99 -11.36
N ALA A 118 -2.43 -17.23 -11.83
CA ALA A 118 -2.49 -17.52 -13.27
C ALA A 118 -3.92 -17.21 -13.80
N PRO A 119 -4.06 -16.41 -14.86
CA PRO A 119 -5.38 -16.07 -15.39
C PRO A 119 -6.02 -17.23 -16.15
N GLY A 120 -7.34 -17.18 -16.27
CA GLY A 120 -8.09 -18.04 -17.17
C GLY A 120 -7.89 -17.64 -18.62
N VAL A 121 -7.96 -18.62 -19.53
CA VAL A 121 -7.93 -18.40 -20.98
C VAL A 121 -9.15 -19.04 -21.60
N THR A 122 -9.95 -18.23 -22.29
CA THR A 122 -11.11 -18.70 -23.05
C THR A 122 -10.83 -18.55 -24.53
N VAL A 123 -11.02 -19.63 -25.28
CA VAL A 123 -11.02 -19.59 -26.74
C VAL A 123 -12.43 -19.25 -27.20
N VAL A 124 -12.56 -18.20 -27.99
CA VAL A 124 -13.84 -17.74 -28.53
C VAL A 124 -13.76 -17.82 -30.04
N ASP A 125 -14.71 -18.53 -30.64
CA ASP A 125 -14.96 -18.49 -32.07
C ASP A 125 -16.22 -17.64 -32.31
N THR A 126 -16.10 -16.59 -33.12
CA THR A 126 -17.23 -15.72 -33.45
C THR A 126 -18.03 -16.21 -34.65
N ASP A 127 -17.63 -17.32 -35.30
CA ASP A 127 -18.44 -17.97 -36.33
C ASP A 127 -19.68 -18.61 -35.68
N THR A 128 -20.86 -18.11 -36.03
CA THR A 128 -22.13 -18.61 -35.49
C THR A 128 -22.72 -19.78 -36.27
N ASP A 129 -22.25 -20.01 -37.50
CA ASP A 129 -22.78 -21.04 -38.40
C ASP A 129 -22.06 -22.38 -38.18
N SER A 130 -20.78 -22.34 -37.83
CA SER A 130 -19.98 -23.52 -37.50
C SER A 130 -18.94 -23.21 -36.41
N PRO A 131 -19.39 -22.93 -35.17
CA PRO A 131 -18.48 -22.56 -34.09
C PRO A 131 -17.53 -23.71 -33.76
N GLY A 132 -16.25 -23.41 -33.62
CA GLY A 132 -15.29 -24.33 -33.03
C GLY A 132 -15.67 -24.69 -31.59
N VAL A 133 -15.37 -25.93 -31.19
CA VAL A 133 -15.76 -26.48 -29.88
C VAL A 133 -14.60 -27.19 -29.19
N GLY A 134 -14.62 -27.19 -27.85
CA GLY A 134 -13.77 -28.06 -27.03
C GLY A 134 -12.32 -27.61 -26.85
N ALA A 135 -11.93 -26.39 -27.25
CA ALA A 135 -10.60 -25.89 -26.91
C ALA A 135 -10.54 -25.44 -25.46
N VAL A 136 -9.52 -25.91 -24.74
CA VAL A 136 -9.21 -25.53 -23.37
C VAL A 136 -7.76 -25.10 -23.32
N ALA A 137 -7.48 -23.96 -22.69
CA ALA A 137 -6.13 -23.42 -22.55
C ALA A 137 -5.84 -22.95 -21.14
N THR A 138 -4.57 -22.98 -20.76
CA THR A 138 -4.09 -22.50 -19.47
C THR A 138 -2.92 -21.53 -19.66
N ALA A 139 -2.88 -20.49 -18.83
CA ALA A 139 -1.80 -19.51 -18.81
C ALA A 139 -0.78 -19.83 -17.70
N SER A 140 0.48 -19.49 -17.95
CA SER A 140 1.55 -19.50 -16.95
C SER A 140 2.13 -18.10 -16.78
N LEU A 141 2.66 -17.79 -15.60
CA LEU A 141 3.25 -16.50 -15.24
C LEU A 141 4.79 -16.52 -15.31
N THR A 142 5.42 -15.38 -15.60
CA THR A 142 6.88 -15.26 -15.81
C THR A 142 7.73 -15.45 -14.56
N ASP A 143 7.23 -15.11 -13.37
CA ASP A 143 7.89 -15.35 -12.08
C ASP A 143 6.83 -15.36 -10.97
N THR A 144 6.68 -16.48 -10.27
CA THR A 144 5.67 -16.65 -9.21
C THR A 144 6.25 -16.61 -7.80
N SER A 145 7.58 -16.56 -7.67
CA SER A 145 8.28 -16.85 -6.41
C SER A 145 8.05 -15.79 -5.34
N ALA A 146 7.67 -14.58 -5.74
CA ALA A 146 7.46 -13.45 -4.85
C ALA A 146 6.24 -12.61 -5.28
N LEU A 147 5.15 -13.26 -5.72
CA LEU A 147 3.95 -12.52 -6.13
C LEU A 147 3.07 -12.11 -4.96
N GLY A 148 2.38 -10.98 -5.16
CA GLY A 148 1.42 -10.44 -4.22
C GLY A 148 2.09 -10.10 -2.89
N LEU A 149 3.13 -9.26 -2.91
CA LEU A 149 3.80 -8.74 -1.72
C LEU A 149 3.16 -7.41 -1.34
N VAL A 150 2.93 -7.16 -0.05
CA VAL A 150 2.71 -5.78 0.41
C VAL A 150 4.07 -5.07 0.43
N THR A 151 4.31 -4.18 -0.53
CA THR A 151 5.63 -3.53 -0.70
C THR A 151 5.80 -2.30 0.19
N HIS A 152 4.71 -1.60 0.48
CA HIS A 152 4.70 -0.46 1.38
C HIS A 152 3.29 -0.20 1.91
N ILE A 153 3.23 0.61 2.96
CA ILE A 153 1.99 1.22 3.45
C ILE A 153 2.16 2.72 3.31
N ILE A 154 1.18 3.34 2.65
CA ILE A 154 1.06 4.79 2.57
C ILE A 154 0.21 5.21 3.78
N VAL A 155 0.81 5.99 4.69
CA VAL A 155 0.05 6.62 5.78
C VAL A 155 -0.71 7.80 5.18
N GLU A 156 -2.04 7.72 5.20
CA GLU A 156 -2.91 8.78 4.66
C GLU A 156 -3.09 9.88 5.70
N GLU A 157 -3.46 9.50 6.92
CA GLU A 157 -3.56 10.39 8.07
C GLU A 157 -2.66 9.86 9.18
N ALA A 158 -1.72 10.68 9.63
CA ALA A 158 -0.78 10.32 10.71
C ALA A 158 -1.47 10.11 12.07
N GLY A 159 -2.70 10.61 12.23
CA GLY A 159 -3.38 10.63 13.52
C GLY A 159 -2.71 11.56 14.54
N SER A 160 -3.14 11.44 15.79
CA SER A 160 -2.65 12.21 16.94
C SER A 160 -2.93 11.45 18.23
N GLY A 161 -2.29 11.84 19.33
CA GLY A 161 -2.54 11.21 20.62
C GLY A 161 -1.61 10.05 20.96
N TYR A 162 -0.65 9.73 20.08
CA TYR A 162 0.27 8.63 20.29
C TYR A 162 1.43 9.03 21.21
N GLU A 163 1.60 8.29 22.30
CA GLU A 163 2.74 8.37 23.24
C GLU A 163 3.76 7.25 23.00
N SER A 164 3.33 6.17 22.35
CA SER A 164 4.18 5.09 21.85
C SER A 164 3.87 4.78 20.38
N ALA A 165 4.81 4.16 19.67
CA ALA A 165 4.58 3.78 18.28
C ALA A 165 3.44 2.74 18.20
N PRO A 166 2.41 2.95 17.36
CA PRO A 166 1.30 2.01 17.27
C PRO A 166 1.71 0.69 16.64
N THR A 167 0.94 -0.35 16.98
CA THR A 167 0.99 -1.61 16.24
C THR A 167 0.25 -1.47 14.91
N ILE A 168 0.75 -2.15 13.88
CA ILE A 168 0.13 -2.23 12.55
C ILE A 168 -0.42 -3.64 12.37
N SER A 169 -1.69 -3.75 11.96
CA SER A 169 -2.32 -5.01 11.58
C SER A 169 -2.71 -4.98 10.10
N ILE A 170 -2.45 -6.08 9.41
CA ILE A 170 -2.79 -6.27 8.00
C ILE A 170 -3.74 -7.46 7.91
N THR A 171 -4.93 -7.25 7.37
CA THR A 171 -5.96 -8.28 7.25
C THR A 171 -6.60 -8.27 5.86
N GLY A 172 -7.19 -9.40 5.46
CA GLY A 172 -7.78 -9.56 4.14
C GLY A 172 -6.74 -9.69 3.02
N GLY A 173 -7.17 -9.43 1.78
CA GLY A 173 -6.30 -9.46 0.60
C GLY A 173 -5.86 -10.85 0.13
N GLY A 174 -6.28 -11.93 0.79
CA GLY A 174 -5.98 -13.32 0.41
C GLY A 174 -4.57 -13.82 0.78
N GLY A 175 -3.64 -12.90 1.10
CA GLY A 175 -2.26 -13.22 1.45
C GLY A 175 -2.00 -13.37 2.95
N SER A 176 -0.75 -13.63 3.30
CA SER A 176 -0.29 -13.71 4.70
C SER A 176 1.17 -13.30 4.87
N GLY A 177 1.57 -13.03 6.11
CA GLY A 177 2.98 -12.79 6.47
C GLY A 177 3.49 -11.37 6.24
N ALA A 178 2.64 -10.43 5.80
CA ALA A 178 3.02 -9.02 5.76
C ALA A 178 3.11 -8.45 7.19
N SER A 179 4.20 -7.76 7.50
CA SER A 179 4.45 -7.15 8.80
C SER A 179 5.24 -5.86 8.64
N PHE A 180 4.80 -4.83 9.36
CA PHE A 180 5.35 -3.48 9.33
C PHE A 180 5.43 -2.94 10.76
N THR A 181 6.39 -2.06 10.99
CA THR A 181 6.53 -1.34 12.26
C THR A 181 6.35 0.16 12.03
N ALA A 182 5.50 0.79 12.84
CA ALA A 182 5.36 2.23 12.88
C ALA A 182 6.47 2.86 13.73
N ALA A 183 6.70 4.16 13.49
CA ALA A 183 7.45 5.03 14.38
C ALA A 183 6.64 6.30 14.61
N LEU A 184 6.88 7.00 15.72
CA LEU A 184 6.31 8.33 15.93
C LEU A 184 7.01 9.34 15.04
N ALA A 185 6.27 10.33 14.56
CA ALA A 185 6.85 11.48 13.88
C ALA A 185 7.69 12.29 14.88
N ASN A 186 8.95 12.55 14.53
CA ASN A 186 9.88 13.35 15.33
C ASN A 186 9.61 14.87 15.22
N THR A 187 8.52 15.26 14.57
CA THR A 187 8.16 16.65 14.33
C THR A 187 6.89 16.98 15.11
N VAL A 188 7.01 17.94 16.04
CA VAL A 188 5.86 18.54 16.70
C VAL A 188 5.30 19.61 15.76
N THR A 189 4.19 19.29 15.09
CA THR A 189 3.46 20.27 14.28
C THR A 189 2.57 21.09 15.20
N ILE A 190 2.82 22.40 15.26
CA ILE A 190 1.99 23.34 16.01
C ILE A 190 0.96 23.91 15.04
N ALA A 191 -0.25 23.35 15.05
CA ALA A 191 -1.36 23.83 14.24
C ALA A 191 -2.20 24.87 15.02
N GLY A 192 -2.36 26.07 14.45
CA GLY A 192 -3.20 27.14 15.02
C GLY A 192 -2.65 28.54 14.72
N THR A 193 -3.54 29.49 14.44
CA THR A 193 -3.14 30.91 14.33
C THR A 193 -2.83 31.45 15.72
N GLY A 194 -1.70 32.17 15.85
CA GLY A 194 -1.31 32.82 17.10
C GLY A 194 -0.52 31.96 18.09
N ILE A 195 -0.20 30.70 17.79
CA ILE A 195 0.69 29.92 18.67
C ILE A 195 2.14 30.39 18.47
N ARG A 196 2.80 30.80 19.56
CA ARG A 196 4.23 31.14 19.56
C ARG A 196 4.98 30.14 20.44
N LEU A 197 5.76 29.27 19.81
CA LEU A 197 6.82 28.51 20.45
C LEU A 197 8.15 29.23 20.22
N SER A 198 8.74 29.75 21.29
CA SER A 198 10.11 30.28 21.26
C SER A 198 11.01 29.31 22.00
N LEU A 199 12.08 28.89 21.34
CA LEU A 199 13.15 28.10 21.93
C LEU A 199 14.46 28.87 21.76
N SER A 200 15.18 29.07 22.86
CA SER A 200 16.49 29.72 22.87
C SER A 200 17.43 28.92 23.75
N GLY A 201 18.73 28.98 23.48
CA GLY A 201 19.67 28.24 24.31
C GLY A 201 21.12 28.60 24.08
N HIS A 202 21.96 28.13 24.99
CA HIS A 202 23.40 28.26 24.92
C HIS A 202 24.07 27.09 25.64
N GLN A 203 25.32 26.82 25.27
CA GLN A 203 26.19 25.96 26.06
C GLN A 203 26.86 26.79 27.16
N THR A 204 26.83 26.27 28.38
CA THR A 204 27.51 26.88 29.53
C THR A 204 29.01 26.52 29.53
N ALA A 205 29.82 27.28 30.25
CA ALA A 205 31.23 26.96 30.45
C ALA A 205 31.46 25.57 31.09
N GLY A 206 30.49 25.09 31.89
CA GLY A 206 30.49 23.75 32.47
C GLY A 206 30.00 22.63 31.52
N GLY A 207 29.83 22.91 30.23
CA GLY A 207 29.45 21.94 29.21
C GLY A 207 27.96 21.55 29.19
N GLN A 208 27.12 22.14 30.05
CA GLN A 208 25.67 21.92 30.03
C GLN A 208 25.04 22.67 28.85
N ILE A 209 24.04 22.07 28.20
CA ILE A 209 23.17 22.77 27.24
C ILE A 209 21.93 23.23 27.99
N LYS A 210 21.72 24.56 28.04
CA LYS A 210 20.51 25.15 28.62
C LYS A 210 19.59 25.63 27.50
N LEU A 211 18.36 25.13 27.51
CA LEU A 211 17.28 25.51 26.62
C LEU A 211 16.21 26.21 27.44
N ALA A 212 15.81 27.41 27.05
CA ALA A 212 14.64 28.10 27.58
C ALA A 212 13.53 28.04 26.53
N TYR A 213 12.32 27.69 26.97
CA TYR A 213 11.14 27.67 26.12
C TYR A 213 10.07 28.63 26.61
N SER A 214 9.29 29.16 25.67
CA SER A 214 8.07 29.91 25.92
C SER A 214 7.00 29.41 24.97
N VAL A 215 5.81 29.11 25.50
CA VAL A 215 4.64 28.66 24.75
C VAL A 215 3.48 29.60 25.05
N ALA A 216 2.93 30.22 24.01
CA ALA A 216 1.75 31.07 24.11
C ALA A 216 0.72 30.69 23.05
N SER A 217 -0.57 30.81 23.38
CA SER A 217 -1.68 30.57 22.47
C SER A 217 -2.45 31.86 22.18
N GLY A 218 -2.10 32.54 21.09
CA GLY A 218 -2.65 33.84 20.74
C GLY A 218 -1.87 35.02 21.33
N ASP A 219 -2.14 36.22 20.82
CA ASP A 219 -1.43 37.44 21.21
C ASP A 219 -1.77 37.94 22.62
N THR A 220 -2.87 37.45 23.20
CA THR A 220 -3.43 37.93 24.49
C THR A 220 -3.28 36.93 25.64
N CYS A 221 -2.84 35.70 25.39
CA CYS A 221 -2.64 34.70 26.44
C CYS A 221 -1.26 34.83 27.08
N GLU A 222 -1.20 34.62 28.39
CA GLU A 222 0.07 34.61 29.12
C GLU A 222 0.92 33.40 28.71
N ALA A 223 2.15 33.67 28.27
CA ALA A 223 3.06 32.64 27.82
C ALA A 223 3.57 31.79 28.99
N LYS A 224 3.45 30.46 28.90
CA LYS A 224 4.10 29.53 29.83
C LYS A 224 5.57 29.41 29.47
N ARG A 225 6.43 29.57 30.47
CA ARG A 225 7.89 29.57 30.31
C ARG A 225 8.52 28.48 31.15
N GLY A 226 9.63 27.93 30.66
CA GLY A 226 10.42 26.98 31.42
C GLY A 226 11.81 26.83 30.84
N SER A 227 12.59 25.97 31.46
CA SER A 227 13.94 25.65 31.00
C SER A 227 14.24 24.17 31.14
N ILE A 228 14.94 23.62 30.16
CA ILE A 228 15.52 22.28 30.16
C ILE A 228 17.03 22.44 30.24
N THR A 229 17.66 21.73 31.17
CA THR A 229 19.13 21.66 31.27
C THR A 229 19.58 20.24 30.97
N LEU A 230 20.40 20.08 29.94
CA LEU A 230 21.01 18.81 29.59
C LEU A 230 22.46 18.81 30.10
N ASN A 231 22.75 17.87 30.99
CA ASN A 231 24.09 17.64 31.48
C ASN A 231 24.78 16.60 30.58
N LYS A 232 26.04 16.85 30.21
CA LYS A 232 26.89 15.84 29.58
C LYS A 232 27.01 14.66 30.55
N SER A 233 26.65 13.45 30.12
CA SER A 233 27.00 12.24 30.86
C SER A 233 28.52 12.11 30.87
N GLY A 234 29.09 11.90 32.07
CA GLY A 234 30.53 11.66 32.26
C GLY A 234 31.05 10.49 31.44
#